data_AF-A0A081BY01-F1
#
_entry.id   AF-A0A081BY01-F1
#
_cell.length_a   1.000
_cell.length_b   1.000
_cell.length_c   1.000
_cell.angle_alpha   90.00
_cell.angle_beta   90.00
_cell.angle_gamma   90.00
#
_symmetry.space_group_name_H-M   'P 1'
#
loop_
_entity.id
_entity.type
_entity.pdbx_description
1 polymer ?
#
loop_
_entity_poly.entity_id
_entity_poly.type
_entity_poly.pdbx_seq_one_letter_code
_entity_poly.pdbx_strand_id
1 'polypeptide(L)' 'MQKSFGTLISQLAQVNIALWHEEDKARIEDDRQVAQAKRQIDQLNQQRNDLIEQLDELAITLCVKQS' A
#
# COMPACT_ATOMS: atom_id res chain seq x y z
N MET A 1 12.66 -1.59 -16.24
CA MET A 1 11.65 -0.62 -16.72
C MET A 1 11.18 0.19 -15.53
N GLN A 2 11.25 1.52 -15.62
CA GLN A 2 10.65 2.38 -14.59
C GLN A 2 9.12 2.22 -14.66
N LYS A 3 8.46 1.99 -13.52
CA LYS A 3 6.99 1.87 -13.48
C LYS A 3 6.39 3.23 -13.86
N SER A 4 5.31 3.21 -14.65
CA SER A 4 4.56 4.44 -14.93
C SER A 4 3.78 4.87 -13.69
N PHE A 5 3.41 6.15 -13.66
CA PHE A 5 2.58 6.71 -12.59
C PHE A 5 1.27 5.94 -12.43
N GLY A 6 0.59 5.62 -13.54
CA GLY A 6 -0.64 4.83 -13.54
C GLY A 6 -0.44 3.43 -12.94
N THR A 7 0.65 2.75 -13.27
CA THR A 7 0.96 1.42 -12.71
C THR A 7 1.16 1.46 -11.20
N LEU A 8 1.86 2.47 -10.67
CA LEU A 8 2.05 2.63 -9.23
C LEU A 8 0.73 2.91 -8.50
N ILE A 9 -0.12 3.77 -9.05
CA ILE A 9 -1.46 4.04 -8.50
C ILE A 9 -2.32 2.77 -8.49
N SER A 10 -2.33 1.99 -9.59
CA SER A 10 -3.07 0.74 -9.65
C SER A 10 -2.57 -0.29 -8.63
N GLN A 11 -1.26 -0.34 -8.37
CA GLN A 11 -0.69 -1.23 -7.35
C GLN A 11 -1.05 -0.75 -5.94
N LEU A 12 -0.97 0.56 -5.68
CA LEU A 12 -1.37 1.15 -4.40
C LEU A 12 -2.84 0.86 -4.09
N ALA A 13 -3.72 1.00 -5.09
CA ALA A 13 -5.14 0.68 -4.94
C ALA A 13 -5.37 -0.80 -4.58
N GLN A 14 -4.66 -1.73 -5.23
CA GLN A 14 -4.74 -3.16 -4.90
C GLN A 14 -4.28 -3.46 -3.47
N VAL A 15 -3.15 -2.88 -3.04
CA VAL A 15 -2.64 -3.03 -1.67
C VAL A 15 -3.63 -2.47 -0.65
N ASN A 16 -4.23 -1.31 -0.93
CA ASN A 16 -5.26 -0.73 -0.05
C ASN A 16 -6.50 -1.60 0.08
N ILE A 17 -6.97 -2.22 -1.02
CA ILE A 17 -8.10 -3.15 -0.98
C ILE A 17 -7.75 -4.37 -0.12
N ALA A 18 -6.56 -4.95 -0.31
CA ALA A 18 -6.10 -6.08 0.49
C ALA A 18 -5.97 -5.72 1.99
N LEU A 19 -5.41 -4.54 2.28
CA LEU A 19 -5.29 -4.03 3.64
C LEU A 19 -6.66 -3.93 4.32
N TRP A 20 -7.65 -3.37 3.63
CA TRP A 20 -9.00 -3.24 4.16
C TRP A 20 -9.64 -4.60 4.50
N HIS A 21 -9.40 -5.62 3.69
CA HIS A 21 -9.86 -6.98 3.99
C HIS A 21 -9.18 -7.60 5.21
N GLU A 22 -7.88 -7.35 5.43
CA GLU A 22 -7.20 -7.83 6.63
C GLU A 22 -7.63 -7.07 7.89
N GLU A 23 -7.87 -5.76 7.77
CA GLU A 23 -8.46 -4.96 8.84
C GLU A 23 -9.85 -5.47 9.25
N ASP A 24 -10.66 -5.94 8.30
CA ASP A 24 -11.95 -6.53 8.59
C ASP A 24 -11.83 -7.83 9.39
N LYS A 25 -10.88 -8.70 9.02
CA LYS A 25 -10.54 -9.91 9.80
C LYS A 25 -10.02 -9.57 11.19
N ALA A 26 -9.37 -8.43 11.38
CA ALA A 26 -8.88 -8.00 12.70
C ALA A 26 -9.98 -7.45 13.63
N ARG A 27 -11.22 -7.30 13.15
CA ARG A 27 -12.38 -6.84 13.96
C ARG A 27 -13.18 -7.98 14.60
N ILE A 28 -12.86 -9.24 14.31
CA ILE A 28 -13.57 -10.40 14.86
C ILE A 28 -13.05 -10.78 16.26
N GLU A 29 -13.88 -11.44 17.06
CA GLU A 29 -13.55 -11.88 18.43
C GLU A 29 -12.84 -13.25 18.47
N ASP A 30 -11.81 -13.44 17.63
CA ASP A 30 -10.92 -14.61 17.68
C ASP A 30 -9.46 -14.14 17.73
N ASP A 31 -8.85 -14.27 18.91
CA ASP A 31 -7.48 -13.82 19.18
C ASP A 31 -6.43 -14.36 18.21
N ARG A 32 -6.57 -15.62 17.75
CA ARG A 32 -5.60 -16.21 16.83
C ARG A 32 -5.73 -15.61 15.44
N GLN A 33 -6.96 -15.44 14.98
CA GLN A 33 -7.21 -14.80 13.68
C GLN A 33 -6.82 -13.32 13.70
N VAL A 34 -7.13 -12.60 14.78
CA VAL A 34 -6.71 -11.20 14.97
C VAL A 34 -5.19 -11.07 14.96
N ALA A 35 -4.47 -11.95 15.66
CA ALA A 35 -3.01 -11.91 15.67
C ALA A 35 -2.40 -12.18 14.28
N GLN A 36 -3.01 -13.08 13.49
CA GLN A 36 -2.59 -13.32 12.12
C GLN A 36 -2.90 -12.12 11.21
N ALA A 37 -4.11 -11.57 11.30
CA ALA A 37 -4.55 -10.41 10.54
C ALA A 37 -3.65 -9.20 10.80
N LYS A 38 -3.30 -8.90 12.07
CA LYS A 38 -2.39 -7.81 12.42
C LYS A 38 -1.01 -7.94 11.76
N ARG A 39 -0.44 -9.15 11.71
CA ARG A 39 0.84 -9.38 11.00
C ARG A 39 0.73 -9.11 9.51
N GLN A 40 -0.40 -9.46 8.89
CA GLN A 40 -0.63 -9.16 7.47
C GLN A 40 -0.87 -7.66 7.24
N ILE A 41 -1.62 -7.00 8.11
CA ILE A 41 -1.82 -5.55 8.13
C ILE A 41 -0.48 -4.81 8.19
N ASP A 42 0.43 -5.23 9.06
CA ASP A 42 1.76 -4.60 9.19
C ASP A 42 2.55 -4.69 7.87
N GLN A 43 2.53 -5.85 7.22
CA GLN A 43 3.20 -6.05 5.92
C GLN A 43 2.56 -5.23 4.80
N LEU A 44 1.22 -5.19 4.74
CA LEU A 44 0.49 -4.44 3.73
C LEU A 44 0.62 -2.93 3.94
N ASN A 45 0.68 -2.47 5.19
CA ASN A 45 0.96 -1.07 5.53
C ASN A 45 2.36 -0.66 5.07
N GLN A 46 3.36 -1.52 5.27
CA GLN A 46 4.72 -1.25 4.77
C GLN A 46 4.71 -1.13 3.24
N GLN A 47 4.11 -2.09 2.55
CA GLN A 47 4.00 -2.06 1.09
C GLN A 47 3.26 -0.83 0.57
N ARG A 48 2.19 -0.40 1.27
CA ARG A 48 1.45 0.83 0.95
C ARG A 48 2.37 2.05 1.04
N ASN A 49 3.12 2.17 2.13
CA ASN A 49 4.03 3.30 2.34
C ASN A 49 5.15 3.30 1.27
N ASP A 50 5.76 2.15 1.00
CA ASP A 50 6.80 2.02 -0.03
C ASP A 50 6.29 2.45 -1.43
N LEU A 51 5.02 2.17 -1.74
CA LEU A 51 4.38 2.58 -3.00
C LEU A 51 4.07 4.08 -3.04
N ILE A 52 3.67 4.67 -1.91
CA ILE A 52 3.45 6.12 -1.79
C ILE A 52 4.77 6.86 -1.95
N GLU A 53 5.85 6.41 -1.30
CA GLU A 53 7.18 7.01 -1.44
C GLU A 53 7.67 6.97 -2.90
N GLN A 54 7.49 5.84 -3.59
CA GLN A 54 7.81 5.74 -5.02
C GLN A 54 6.97 6.68 -5.90
N LEU A 55 5.69 6.88 -5.56
CA LEU A 55 4.82 7.82 -6.27
C LEU A 55 5.28 9.26 -6.07
N ASP A 56 5.65 9.61 -4.84
CA ASP A 56 6.14 10.95 -4.50
C ASP A 56 7.45 11.27 -5.23
N GLU A 57 8.41 10.34 -5.23
CA GLU A 57 9.67 10.49 -5.99
C GLU A 57 9.43 10.71 -7.49
N LEU A 58 8.49 9.95 -8.07
CA LEU A 58 8.14 10.08 -9.48
C LEU A 58 7.43 11.41 -9.75
N ALA A 59 6.50 11.83 -8.89
CA ALA A 59 5.80 13.11 -9.00
C ALA A 59 6.77 14.29 -8.95
N ILE A 60 7.70 14.30 -7.99
CA ILE A 60 8.73 15.34 -7.87
C ILE A 60 9.57 15.39 -9.14
N THR A 61 10.03 14.24 -9.62
CA THR A 61 10.83 14.15 -10.86
C THR A 61 10.09 14.74 -12.07
N LEU A 62 8.79 14.47 -12.19
CA LEU A 62 7.96 15.00 -13.28
C LEU A 62 7.72 16.52 -13.16
N CYS A 63 7.62 17.05 -11.95
CA CYS A 63 7.46 18.49 -11.70
C CYS A 63 8.76 19.26 -12.00
N VAL A 64 9.91 18.72 -11.59
CA VAL A 64 11.22 19.38 -11.78
C VAL A 64 11.64 19.39 -13.25
N LYS A 65 11.34 18.33 -14.02
CA LYS A 65 11.67 18.28 -15.47
C LYS A 65 10.85 19.24 -16.34
N GLN A 66 9.80 19.86 -15.79
CA GLN A 66 8.95 20.82 -16.50
C GLN A 66 9.29 22.29 -16.18
N SER A 67 10.29 22.53 -15.32
CA SER A 67 10.89 23.85 -15.06
C SER A 67 12.16 24.05 -15.89
#